data_AF-A0A8W8NYB7-F1
#
_entry.id   AF-A0A8W8NYB7-F1
#
_cell.length_a   1.000
_cell.length_b   1.000
_cell.length_c   1.000
_cell.angle_alpha   90.00
_cell.angle_beta   90.00
_cell.angle_gamma   90.00
#
_symmetry.space_group_name_H-M   'P 1'
#
loop_
_entity.id
_entity.type
_entity.pdbx_description
1 polymer ?
#
loop_
_entity_poly.entity_id
_entity_poly.type
_entity_poly.pdbx_seq_one_letter_code
_entity_poly.pdbx_strand_id
1 'polypeptide(L)'
;MHPLYDNLNLILRICFALLLINRCFADLRHGYSMLKYGHKLERRMITSYHKYSILDCVEDCLRTTRCRSINYCQGAHFCQTNFENRTTVPDLFIEKSGWIYSDIEDWDTTIAGACSMSNCSMNEKCIPNPFGQFSCVISDCGIPSNERFSMEKVKEWDAIGLEKGIHITCSAGYKPQGSERFVCHPDGSWKTNLKCTTKRKIM
;
A
#
# COMPACT_ATOMS: atom_id res chain seq x y z
N MET A 1 59.44 -15.07 -26.03
CA MET A 1 58.23 -15.92 -25.94
C MET A 1 57.30 -15.35 -24.86
N HIS A 2 56.87 -14.09 -25.02
CA HIS A 2 56.05 -13.34 -24.04
C HIS A 2 55.11 -12.34 -24.76
N PRO A 3 54.08 -12.80 -25.50
CA PRO A 3 52.92 -11.91 -25.72
C PRO A 3 51.55 -12.58 -25.54
N LEU A 4 51.51 -13.89 -25.27
CA LEU A 4 50.26 -14.66 -25.15
C LEU A 4 49.71 -14.71 -23.71
N TYR A 5 50.54 -14.43 -22.70
CA TYR A 5 50.15 -14.53 -21.28
C TYR A 5 49.47 -13.27 -20.73
N ASP A 6 49.76 -12.10 -21.32
CA ASP A 6 49.15 -10.82 -20.89
C ASP A 6 47.70 -10.65 -21.36
N ASN A 7 47.35 -11.25 -22.50
CA ASN A 7 45.99 -11.22 -23.04
C ASN A 7 45.02 -12.09 -22.22
N LEU A 8 45.47 -13.22 -21.67
CA LEU A 8 44.62 -14.11 -20.88
C LEU A 8 44.24 -13.48 -19.53
N ASN A 9 45.17 -12.76 -18.89
CA ASN A 9 44.91 -12.04 -17.64
C ASN A 9 43.98 -10.83 -17.83
N LEU A 10 44.07 -10.13 -18.97
CA LEU A 10 43.16 -9.04 -19.31
C LEU A 10 41.73 -9.56 -19.55
N ILE A 11 41.60 -10.67 -20.30
CA ILE A 11 40.30 -11.33 -20.54
C ILE A 11 39.70 -11.84 -19.22
N LEU A 12 40.49 -12.46 -18.34
CA LEU A 12 40.01 -12.95 -17.04
C LEU A 12 39.54 -11.81 -16.13
N ARG A 13 40.23 -10.66 -16.14
CA ARG A 13 39.83 -9.44 -15.42
C ARG A 13 38.57 -8.80 -16.00
N ILE A 14 38.41 -8.79 -17.33
CA ILE A 14 37.20 -8.31 -18.00
C ILE A 14 36.02 -9.25 -17.71
N CYS A 15 36.22 -10.57 -17.71
CA CYS A 15 35.20 -11.54 -17.32
C CYS A 15 34.81 -11.41 -15.83
N PHE A 16 35.78 -11.18 -14.92
CA PHE A 16 35.48 -10.87 -13.52
C PHE A 16 34.72 -9.53 -13.37
N ALA A 17 35.08 -8.50 -14.15
CA ALA A 17 34.37 -7.23 -14.17
C ALA A 17 32.93 -7.38 -14.73
N LEU A 18 32.72 -8.18 -15.78
CA LEU A 18 31.41 -8.48 -16.35
C LEU A 18 30.55 -9.38 -15.44
N LEU A 19 31.16 -10.30 -14.68
CA LEU A 19 30.49 -11.10 -13.65
C LEU A 19 30.09 -10.24 -12.42
N LEU A 20 30.80 -9.14 -12.17
CA LEU A 20 30.44 -8.14 -11.15
C LEU A 20 29.32 -7.17 -11.60
N ILE A 21 29.01 -7.07 -12.91
CA ILE A 21 27.85 -6.30 -13.42
C ILE A 21 26.53 -7.04 -13.15
N ASN A 22 26.58 -8.25 -12.60
CA ASN A 22 25.40 -9.04 -12.38
C ASN A 22 24.83 -8.83 -10.97
N ARG A 23 24.44 -7.60 -10.57
CA ARG A 23 23.57 -7.39 -9.39
C ARG A 23 22.63 -6.19 -9.51
N CYS A 24 21.34 -6.51 -9.39
CA CYS A 24 20.19 -5.65 -9.11
C CYS A 24 19.65 -4.78 -10.26
N PHE A 25 18.88 -5.40 -11.14
CA PHE A 25 17.68 -4.75 -11.67
C PHE A 25 16.48 -5.38 -10.97
N ALA A 26 15.68 -4.59 -10.27
CA ALA A 26 14.32 -5.01 -9.94
C ALA A 26 13.63 -5.38 -11.26
N ASP A 27 13.09 -6.59 -11.39
CA ASP A 27 12.41 -6.99 -12.63
C ASP A 27 11.02 -6.37 -12.67
N LEU A 28 10.98 -5.10 -13.05
CA LEU A 28 9.75 -4.32 -13.19
C LEU A 28 8.80 -4.94 -14.21
N ARG A 29 9.28 -5.76 -15.16
CA ARG A 29 8.45 -6.29 -16.25
C ARG A 29 7.30 -7.11 -15.72
N HIS A 30 7.52 -7.89 -14.67
CA HIS A 30 6.48 -8.72 -14.09
C HIS A 30 5.34 -7.86 -13.52
N GLY A 31 5.63 -6.93 -12.62
CA GLY A 31 4.62 -6.04 -12.02
C GLY A 31 3.83 -5.25 -13.07
N TYR A 32 4.51 -4.69 -14.08
CA TYR A 32 3.83 -3.99 -15.18
C TYR A 32 2.93 -4.91 -16.02
N SER A 33 3.29 -6.18 -16.19
CA SER A 33 2.47 -7.15 -16.94
C SER A 33 1.19 -7.56 -16.19
N MET A 34 1.15 -7.38 -14.87
CA MET A 34 0.03 -7.79 -14.01
C MET A 34 -1.04 -6.71 -13.85
N LEU A 35 -0.74 -5.46 -14.26
CA LEU A 35 -1.64 -4.31 -14.18
C LEU A 35 -3.04 -4.60 -14.76
N LYS A 36 -4.07 -4.22 -14.01
CA LYS A 36 -5.48 -4.31 -14.41
C LYS A 36 -5.98 -2.94 -14.85
N TYR A 37 -5.95 -2.69 -16.15
CA TYR A 37 -6.47 -1.46 -16.74
C TYR A 37 -8.00 -1.42 -16.66
N GLY A 38 -8.54 -0.21 -16.49
CA GLY A 38 -9.98 0.04 -16.39
C GLY A 38 -10.60 -0.47 -15.09
N HIS A 39 -9.80 -0.72 -14.05
CA HIS A 39 -10.27 -1.30 -12.79
C HIS A 39 -9.73 -0.55 -11.56
N LYS A 40 -10.44 -0.69 -10.44
CA LYS A 40 -10.15 -0.05 -9.17
C LYS A 40 -10.72 -0.88 -8.00
N LEU A 41 -10.03 -0.89 -6.86
CA LEU A 41 -10.58 -1.35 -5.57
C LEU A 41 -11.13 -0.16 -4.78
N GLU A 42 -12.41 -0.17 -4.43
CA GLU A 42 -13.02 0.95 -3.71
C GLU A 42 -13.14 0.70 -2.19
N ARG A 43 -13.31 1.79 -1.42
CA ARG A 43 -13.71 1.76 0.00
C ARG A 43 -12.74 1.04 0.94
N ARG A 44 -11.48 0.87 0.54
CA ARG A 44 -10.40 0.24 1.34
C ARG A 44 -9.11 1.05 1.33
N MET A 45 -9.23 2.36 1.19
CA MET A 45 -8.10 3.27 1.04
C MET A 45 -7.37 3.47 2.38
N ILE A 46 -6.04 3.43 2.34
CA ILE A 46 -5.15 3.93 3.39
C ILE A 46 -5.01 5.43 3.21
N THR A 47 -4.50 5.87 2.07
CA THR A 47 -4.37 7.29 1.72
C THR A 47 -4.25 7.48 0.22
N SER A 48 -4.13 8.73 -0.21
CA SER A 48 -3.99 9.12 -1.61
C SER A 48 -2.93 10.19 -1.82
N TYR A 49 -2.29 10.18 -2.99
CA TYR A 49 -1.22 11.09 -3.36
C TYR A 49 -1.45 11.69 -4.75
N HIS A 50 -1.08 12.96 -4.90
CA HIS A 50 -1.13 13.68 -6.18
C HIS A 50 0.27 13.81 -6.77
N LYS A 51 0.36 13.93 -8.10
CA LYS A 51 1.63 14.05 -8.84
C LYS A 51 2.54 12.83 -8.65
N TYR A 52 1.94 11.66 -8.47
CA TYR A 52 2.66 10.39 -8.38
C TYR A 52 2.69 9.75 -9.76
N SER A 53 3.80 9.09 -10.09
CA SER A 53 3.79 8.05 -11.11
C SER A 53 3.21 6.76 -10.54
N ILE A 54 2.93 5.79 -11.41
CA ILE A 54 2.51 4.46 -10.95
C ILE A 54 3.59 3.77 -10.11
N LEU A 55 4.87 3.98 -10.45
CA LEU A 55 5.98 3.37 -9.71
C LEU A 55 6.13 4.02 -8.33
N ASP A 56 5.96 5.34 -8.21
CA ASP A 56 5.93 6.01 -6.90
C ASP A 56 4.80 5.45 -6.03
N CYS A 57 3.63 5.17 -6.64
CA CYS A 57 2.49 4.58 -5.95
C CYS A 57 2.79 3.17 -5.41
N VAL A 58 3.45 2.35 -6.23
CA VAL A 58 3.91 1.00 -5.84
C VAL A 58 4.95 1.09 -4.72
N GLU A 59 5.96 1.93 -4.89
CA GLU A 59 7.05 2.12 -3.93
C GLU A 59 6.51 2.57 -2.56
N ASP A 60 5.56 3.51 -2.55
CA ASP A 60 4.92 3.96 -1.32
C ASP A 60 4.06 2.88 -0.65
N CYS A 61 3.38 2.04 -1.44
CA CYS A 61 2.64 0.90 -0.94
C CYS A 61 3.59 -0.15 -0.35
N LEU A 62 4.67 -0.52 -1.04
CA LEU A 62 5.69 -1.45 -0.54
C LEU A 62 6.33 -0.99 0.78
N ARG A 63 6.44 0.33 0.99
CA ARG A 63 6.95 0.92 2.24
C ARG A 63 5.93 0.95 3.37
N THR A 64 4.65 0.75 3.08
CA THR A 64 3.57 0.87 4.05
C THR A 64 3.13 -0.53 4.47
N THR A 65 3.38 -0.90 5.73
CA THR A 65 3.20 -2.27 6.25
C THR A 65 1.79 -2.84 6.04
N ARG A 66 0.78 -1.97 6.02
CA ARG A 66 -0.63 -2.33 5.83
C ARG A 66 -1.07 -2.41 4.37
N CYS A 67 -0.31 -1.88 3.42
CA CYS A 67 -0.74 -1.78 2.04
C CYS A 67 -0.74 -3.13 1.33
N ARG A 68 -1.81 -3.40 0.57
CA ARG A 68 -2.03 -4.67 -0.15
C ARG A 68 -2.29 -4.49 -1.63
N SER A 69 -2.73 -3.31 -2.05
CA SER A 69 -2.96 -2.99 -3.45
C SER A 69 -2.93 -1.48 -3.68
N ILE A 70 -2.84 -1.09 -4.95
CA ILE A 70 -2.91 0.32 -5.36
C ILE A 70 -4.00 0.54 -6.42
N ASN A 71 -4.53 1.76 -6.44
CA ASN A 71 -5.26 2.31 -7.58
C ASN A 71 -4.48 3.50 -8.13
N TYR A 72 -4.32 3.57 -9.44
CA TYR A 72 -3.63 4.65 -10.11
C TYR A 72 -4.51 5.23 -11.22
N CYS A 73 -4.78 6.54 -11.17
CA CYS A 73 -5.47 7.27 -12.22
C CYS A 73 -4.43 7.95 -13.12
N GLN A 74 -4.24 7.39 -14.32
CA GLN A 74 -3.16 7.80 -15.22
C GLN A 74 -3.31 9.25 -15.70
N GLY A 75 -4.53 9.68 -16.06
CA GLY A 75 -4.77 11.03 -16.57
C GLY A 75 -4.53 12.14 -15.53
N ALA A 76 -4.60 11.82 -14.24
CA ALA A 76 -4.46 12.78 -13.15
C ALA A 76 -3.15 12.64 -12.36
N HIS A 77 -2.29 11.66 -12.69
CA HIS A 77 -1.11 11.30 -11.90
C HIS A 77 -1.45 11.15 -10.42
N PHE A 78 -2.49 10.36 -10.15
CA PHE A 78 -3.12 10.26 -8.84
C PHE A 78 -3.10 8.82 -8.33
N CYS A 79 -2.55 8.63 -7.14
CA CYS A 79 -2.36 7.34 -6.49
C CYS A 79 -3.31 7.19 -5.30
N GLN A 80 -3.83 5.98 -5.10
CA GLN A 80 -4.46 5.55 -3.85
C GLN A 80 -3.82 4.23 -3.43
N THR A 81 -3.48 4.14 -2.14
CA THR A 81 -3.00 2.90 -1.52
C THR A 81 -4.15 2.26 -0.76
N ASN A 82 -4.26 0.93 -0.76
CA ASN A 82 -5.36 0.21 -0.13
C ASN A 82 -4.85 -0.84 0.86
N PHE A 83 -5.63 -1.09 1.92
CA PHE A 83 -5.30 -2.08 2.95
C PHE A 83 -5.87 -3.49 2.69
N GLU A 84 -6.57 -3.65 1.57
CA GLU A 84 -7.11 -4.91 1.07
C GLU A 84 -6.73 -5.09 -0.41
N ASN A 85 -7.06 -6.26 -0.97
CA ASN A 85 -6.83 -6.58 -2.37
C ASN A 85 -8.09 -7.19 -3.02
N ARG A 86 -8.04 -7.41 -4.34
CA ARG A 86 -9.17 -7.94 -5.12
C ARG A 86 -9.59 -9.35 -4.72
N THR A 87 -8.73 -10.11 -4.06
CA THR A 87 -9.03 -11.47 -3.61
C THR A 87 -9.71 -11.47 -2.25
N THR A 88 -9.34 -10.55 -1.35
CA THR A 88 -9.94 -10.45 -0.01
C THR A 88 -11.31 -9.77 -0.02
N VAL A 89 -11.55 -8.83 -0.95
CA VAL A 89 -12.83 -8.11 -1.08
C VAL A 89 -13.25 -7.98 -2.56
N PRO A 90 -13.57 -9.09 -3.25
CA PRO A 90 -13.86 -9.11 -4.69
C PRO A 90 -15.02 -8.20 -5.09
N ASP A 91 -16.05 -8.05 -4.25
CA ASP A 91 -17.20 -7.19 -4.50
C ASP A 91 -16.86 -5.68 -4.57
N LEU A 92 -15.66 -5.31 -4.12
CA LEU A 92 -15.15 -3.93 -4.16
C LEU A 92 -14.19 -3.69 -5.32
N PHE A 93 -13.80 -4.73 -6.05
CA PHE A 93 -13.00 -4.64 -7.26
C PHE A 93 -13.93 -4.41 -8.44
N ILE A 94 -13.96 -3.18 -8.94
CA ILE A 94 -14.93 -2.73 -9.94
C ILE A 94 -14.26 -2.25 -11.22
N GLU A 95 -15.02 -2.28 -12.30
CA GLU A 95 -14.67 -1.57 -13.53
C GLU A 95 -14.81 -0.06 -13.33
N LYS A 96 -13.74 0.68 -13.63
CA LYS A 96 -13.70 2.14 -13.60
C LYS A 96 -12.70 2.65 -14.64
N SER A 97 -13.22 3.16 -15.76
CA SER A 97 -12.39 3.67 -16.86
C SER A 97 -11.43 4.78 -16.40
N GLY A 98 -10.23 4.79 -16.95
CA GLY A 98 -9.15 5.73 -16.59
C GLY A 98 -8.34 5.35 -15.34
N TRP A 99 -8.73 4.28 -14.65
CA TRP A 99 -8.01 3.74 -13.49
C TRP A 99 -7.24 2.47 -13.84
N ILE A 100 -6.17 2.24 -13.09
CA ILE A 100 -5.32 1.05 -13.16
C ILE A 100 -5.22 0.49 -11.75
N TYR A 101 -5.50 -0.79 -11.59
CA TYR A 101 -5.35 -1.51 -10.33
C TYR A 101 -4.12 -2.43 -10.37
N SER A 102 -3.48 -2.62 -9.21
CA SER A 102 -2.47 -3.67 -9.02
C SER A 102 -2.48 -4.21 -7.60
N ASP A 103 -2.34 -5.54 -7.48
CA ASP A 103 -1.93 -6.16 -6.21
C ASP A 103 -0.47 -5.82 -5.93
N ILE A 104 -0.10 -5.66 -4.66
CA ILE A 104 1.29 -5.31 -4.32
C ILE A 104 2.24 -6.51 -4.37
N GLU A 105 1.70 -7.73 -4.21
CA GLU A 105 2.45 -8.99 -4.26
C GLU A 105 3.00 -9.29 -5.67
N ASP A 106 2.47 -8.63 -6.70
CA ASP A 106 2.96 -8.72 -8.08
C ASP A 106 4.28 -7.94 -8.31
N TRP A 107 4.74 -7.16 -7.32
CA TRP A 107 5.89 -6.26 -7.44
C TRP A 107 7.11 -6.74 -6.64
N ASP A 108 8.29 -6.49 -7.20
CA ASP A 108 9.56 -6.77 -6.53
C ASP A 108 9.75 -5.86 -5.30
N THR A 109 9.83 -6.48 -4.12
CA THR A 109 10.03 -5.77 -2.85
C THR A 109 11.30 -4.92 -2.80
N THR A 110 12.31 -5.22 -3.64
CA THR A 110 13.56 -4.44 -3.71
C THR A 110 13.35 -3.01 -4.23
N ILE A 111 12.22 -2.72 -4.89
CA ILE A 111 11.80 -1.36 -5.29
C ILE A 111 11.75 -0.43 -4.07
N ALA A 112 11.41 -0.95 -2.88
CA ALA A 112 11.38 -0.16 -1.65
C ALA A 112 12.79 0.29 -1.16
N GLY A 113 13.87 -0.24 -1.74
CA GLY A 113 15.24 0.10 -1.39
C GLY A 113 15.59 -0.37 0.03
N ALA A 114 16.15 0.53 0.86
CA ALA A 114 16.45 0.24 2.27
C ALA A 114 15.25 -0.32 3.04
N CYS A 115 14.03 0.09 2.66
CA CYS A 115 12.79 -0.36 3.29
C CYS A 115 12.39 -1.80 2.97
N SER A 116 13.00 -2.43 1.96
CA SER A 116 12.78 -3.85 1.66
C SER A 116 13.22 -4.77 2.81
N MET A 117 14.13 -4.30 3.66
CA MET A 117 14.63 -4.98 4.86
C MET A 117 14.04 -4.41 6.15
N SER A 118 13.00 -3.58 6.06
CA SER A 118 12.44 -2.92 7.24
C SER A 118 11.75 -3.92 8.16
N ASN A 119 11.83 -3.64 9.46
CA ASN A 119 11.13 -4.35 10.52
C ASN A 119 10.03 -3.49 11.15
N CYS A 120 9.49 -2.55 10.37
CA CYS A 120 8.44 -1.65 10.85
C CYS A 120 7.22 -2.44 11.32
N SER A 121 6.62 -1.97 12.41
CA SER A 121 5.44 -2.56 13.02
C SER A 121 4.20 -2.32 12.13
N MET A 122 3.16 -3.12 12.35
CA MET A 122 1.86 -2.85 11.72
C MET A 122 1.40 -1.42 12.01
N ASN A 123 0.82 -0.74 11.01
CA ASN A 123 0.44 0.68 11.02
C ASN A 123 1.59 1.67 10.79
N GLU A 124 2.81 1.19 10.57
CA GLU A 124 3.94 2.05 10.24
C GLU A 124 4.24 2.03 8.74
N LYS A 125 4.82 3.14 8.28
CA LYS A 125 5.46 3.29 6.98
C LYS A 125 6.97 3.46 7.19
N CYS A 126 7.74 2.73 6.40
CA CYS A 126 9.18 2.87 6.34
C CYS A 126 9.56 4.12 5.52
N ILE A 127 10.42 4.95 6.09
CA ILE A 127 11.00 6.13 5.46
C ILE A 127 12.49 5.87 5.22
N PRO A 128 12.95 5.81 3.95
CA PRO A 128 14.36 5.60 3.66
C PRO A 128 15.18 6.84 4.07
N ASN A 129 16.35 6.58 4.66
CA ASN A 129 17.34 7.58 5.03
C ASN A 129 18.61 7.38 4.18
N PRO A 130 19.54 8.37 4.18
CA PRO A 130 20.83 8.21 3.52
C PRO A 130 21.60 6.95 3.98
N PHE A 131 22.51 6.48 3.12
CA PHE A 131 23.40 5.34 3.40
C PHE A 131 22.68 4.01 3.68
N GLY A 132 21.49 3.82 3.12
CA GLY A 132 20.74 2.57 3.24
C GLY A 132 20.09 2.37 4.62
N GLN A 133 20.00 3.41 5.43
CA GLN A 133 19.27 3.39 6.69
C GLN A 133 17.77 3.64 6.45
N PHE A 134 16.95 3.40 7.47
CA PHE A 134 15.53 3.73 7.44
C PHE A 134 15.00 4.06 8.84
N SER A 135 13.85 4.73 8.88
CA SER A 135 13.06 4.97 10.07
C SER A 135 11.64 4.44 9.87
N CYS A 136 10.99 4.01 10.95
CA CYS A 136 9.58 3.63 10.93
C CYS A 136 8.76 4.75 11.57
N VAL A 137 7.70 5.17 10.89
CA VAL A 137 6.79 6.21 11.39
C VAL A 137 5.34 5.72 11.27
N ILE A 138 4.49 6.08 12.23
CA ILE A 138 3.06 5.78 12.14
C ILE A 138 2.49 6.37 10.85
N SER A 139 1.70 5.58 10.13
CA SER A 139 1.09 5.96 8.84
C SER A 139 -0.44 5.89 8.84
N ASP A 140 -1.03 5.09 9.73
CA ASP A 140 -2.47 4.89 9.81
C ASP A 140 -2.91 4.51 11.23
N CYS A 141 -4.23 4.54 11.45
CA CYS A 141 -4.84 4.19 12.74
C CYS A 141 -5.28 2.72 12.84
N GLY A 142 -4.89 1.88 11.88
CA GLY A 142 -5.43 0.53 11.73
C GLY A 142 -6.87 0.50 11.23
N ILE A 143 -7.33 -0.71 10.90
CA ILE A 143 -8.70 -0.93 10.43
C ILE A 143 -9.64 -0.84 11.65
N PRO A 144 -10.69 0.00 11.65
CA PRO A 144 -11.67 0.03 12.73
C PRO A 144 -12.41 -1.31 12.82
N SER A 145 -11.97 -2.19 13.72
CA SER A 145 -12.59 -3.50 13.93
C SER A 145 -12.96 -3.69 15.40
N ASN A 146 -14.27 -3.76 15.64
CA ASN A 146 -14.84 -4.42 16.81
C ASN A 146 -16.05 -5.24 16.31
N GLU A 147 -16.52 -6.21 17.11
CA GLU A 147 -17.65 -7.08 16.70
C GLU A 147 -18.94 -6.31 16.39
N ARG A 148 -19.03 -5.05 16.82
CA ARG A 148 -20.21 -4.19 16.68
C ARG A 148 -20.10 -3.17 15.56
N PHE A 149 -18.97 -3.09 14.86
CA PHE A 149 -18.70 -2.14 13.79
C PHE A 149 -18.76 -2.84 12.44
N SER A 150 -19.24 -2.10 11.45
CA SER A 150 -19.36 -2.52 10.07
C SER A 150 -18.78 -1.46 9.13
N MET A 151 -18.06 -1.93 8.12
CA MET A 151 -17.51 -1.12 7.02
C MET A 151 -18.48 -0.97 5.84
N GLU A 152 -19.75 -1.35 5.98
CA GLU A 152 -20.75 -1.30 4.91
C GLU A 152 -20.96 0.11 4.36
N LYS A 153 -20.89 1.13 5.22
CA LYS A 153 -21.08 2.55 4.87
C LYS A 153 -19.79 3.30 4.50
N VAL A 154 -18.65 2.62 4.41
CA VAL A 154 -17.40 3.26 4.00
C VAL A 154 -17.58 3.87 2.60
N LYS A 155 -17.20 5.12 2.43
CA LYS A 155 -17.32 5.87 1.17
C LYS A 155 -16.04 5.79 0.34
N GLU A 156 -16.09 6.17 -0.94
CA GLU A 156 -14.92 6.12 -1.83
C GLU A 156 -13.72 6.91 -1.30
N TRP A 157 -13.97 8.08 -0.68
CA TRP A 157 -12.94 8.99 -0.17
C TRP A 157 -12.62 8.80 1.31
N ASP A 158 -13.24 7.81 1.95
CA ASP A 158 -12.89 7.45 3.31
C ASP A 158 -11.54 6.72 3.33
N ALA A 159 -10.75 7.01 4.36
CA ALA A 159 -9.40 6.47 4.49
C ALA A 159 -8.99 6.28 5.95
N ILE A 160 -7.99 5.44 6.15
CA ILE A 160 -7.45 5.11 7.48
C ILE A 160 -6.09 5.74 7.82
N GLY A 161 -5.45 6.39 6.86
CA GLY A 161 -4.21 7.11 7.05
C GLY A 161 -4.37 8.30 7.99
N LEU A 162 -3.25 8.81 8.50
CA LEU A 162 -3.22 9.97 9.40
C LEU A 162 -4.03 11.15 8.85
N GLU A 163 -4.77 11.81 9.74
CA GLU A 163 -5.64 12.97 9.47
C GLU A 163 -6.81 12.69 8.50
N LYS A 164 -7.00 11.45 8.06
CA LYS A 164 -8.15 11.03 7.26
C LYS A 164 -9.31 10.65 8.15
N GLY A 165 -10.48 10.50 7.53
CA GLY A 165 -11.66 10.01 8.22
C GLY A 165 -12.35 8.90 7.43
N ILE A 166 -13.02 8.02 8.17
CA ILE A 166 -13.76 6.87 7.64
C ILE A 166 -15.15 6.81 8.26
N HIS A 167 -16.16 6.46 7.45
CA HIS A 167 -17.51 6.22 7.94
C HIS A 167 -17.67 4.76 8.33
N ILE A 168 -17.92 4.52 9.60
CA ILE A 168 -18.16 3.22 10.21
C ILE A 168 -19.56 3.21 10.78
N THR A 169 -20.32 2.16 10.49
CA THR A 169 -21.67 1.98 11.03
C THR A 169 -21.69 0.87 12.06
N CYS A 170 -22.82 0.71 12.76
CA CYS A 170 -23.00 -0.41 13.65
C CYS A 170 -23.43 -1.67 12.88
N SER A 171 -22.90 -2.82 13.26
CA SER A 171 -23.29 -4.12 12.73
C SER A 171 -24.78 -4.39 12.90
N ALA A 172 -25.31 -5.33 12.12
CA ALA A 172 -26.70 -5.77 12.23
C ALA A 172 -27.03 -6.15 13.69
N GLY A 173 -28.22 -5.76 14.16
CA GLY A 173 -28.64 -5.94 15.56
C GLY A 173 -28.30 -4.78 16.51
N TYR A 174 -27.47 -3.83 16.09
CA TYR A 174 -27.10 -2.66 16.89
C TYR A 174 -27.68 -1.35 16.32
N LYS A 175 -27.85 -0.34 17.19
CA LYS A 175 -28.23 1.03 16.86
C LYS A 175 -27.05 1.97 17.15
N PRO A 176 -26.72 2.88 16.22
CA PRO A 176 -25.68 3.87 16.43
C PRO A 176 -26.15 4.96 17.39
N GLN A 177 -25.25 5.37 18.29
CA GLN A 177 -25.37 6.57 19.11
C GLN A 177 -24.07 7.36 18.94
N GLY A 178 -24.16 8.60 18.46
CA GLY A 178 -22.99 9.43 18.13
C GLY A 178 -22.71 9.53 16.64
N SER A 179 -21.52 10.00 16.29
CA SER A 179 -21.07 10.18 14.91
C SER A 179 -20.53 8.88 14.33
N GLU A 180 -21.04 8.47 13.17
CA GLU A 180 -20.49 7.36 12.38
C GLU A 180 -19.15 7.72 11.70
N ARG A 181 -18.65 8.95 11.85
CA ARG A 181 -17.37 9.39 11.28
C ARG A 181 -16.23 9.28 12.30
N PHE A 182 -15.25 8.44 11.98
CA PHE A 182 -14.02 8.27 12.72
C PHE A 182 -12.95 9.13 12.08
N VAL A 183 -12.09 9.76 12.86
CA VAL A 183 -10.96 10.57 12.37
C VAL A 183 -9.67 10.02 12.94
N CYS A 184 -8.70 9.74 12.06
CA CYS A 184 -7.39 9.22 12.45
C CYS A 184 -6.50 10.37 12.92
N HIS A 185 -6.07 10.33 14.17
CA HIS A 185 -5.17 11.33 14.73
C HIS A 185 -3.70 11.04 14.41
N PRO A 186 -2.81 12.06 14.44
CA PRO A 186 -1.37 11.89 14.17
C PRO A 186 -0.64 10.89 15.08
N ASP A 187 -1.23 10.53 16.23
CA ASP A 187 -0.70 9.52 17.16
C ASP A 187 -1.06 8.08 16.78
N GLY A 188 -1.79 7.88 15.68
CA GLY A 188 -2.26 6.56 15.24
C GLY A 188 -3.54 6.08 15.95
N SER A 189 -4.24 6.97 16.68
CA SER A 189 -5.49 6.62 17.35
C SER A 189 -6.74 7.13 16.60
N TRP A 190 -7.82 6.35 16.67
CA TRP A 190 -9.12 6.76 16.15
C TRP A 190 -9.86 7.66 17.14
N LYS A 191 -10.18 8.89 16.72
CA LYS A 191 -11.15 9.73 17.42
C LYS A 191 -12.56 9.45 16.91
N THR A 192 -13.39 8.96 17.83
CA THR A 192 -14.80 8.65 17.57
C THR A 192 -15.62 8.76 18.86
N ASN A 193 -16.92 9.02 18.73
CA ASN A 193 -17.88 8.89 19.81
C ASN A 193 -19.01 7.89 19.47
N LEU A 194 -18.84 7.08 18.41
CA LEU A 194 -19.81 6.07 18.02
C LEU A 194 -19.92 4.99 19.09
N LYS A 195 -21.13 4.80 19.60
CA LYS A 195 -21.49 3.68 20.47
C LYS A 195 -22.54 2.83 19.77
N CYS A 196 -22.31 1.52 19.71
CA CYS A 196 -23.26 0.56 19.16
C CYS A 196 -23.97 -0.18 20.30
N THR A 197 -25.26 0.12 20.46
CA THR A 197 -26.13 -0.45 21.51
C THR A 197 -27.12 -1.43 20.91
N THR A 198 -27.51 -2.46 21.65
CA THR A 198 -28.43 -3.48 21.14
C THR A 198 -29.80 -2.87 20.82
N LYS A 199 -30.38 -3.29 19.69
CA LYS A 199 -31.79 -2.98 19.38
C LYS A 199 -32.66 -3.65 20.44
N ARG A 200 -33.23 -2.90 21.38
CA ARG A 200 -34.29 -3.44 22.26
C ARG A 200 -35.39 -4.00 21.36
N LYS A 201 -35.68 -5.30 21.49
CA LYS A 201 -36.92 -5.88 20.96
C LYS A 201 -38.05 -5.21 21.74
N ILE A 202 -38.89 -4.44 21.06
CA ILE A 202 -40.19 -4.07 21.61
C ILE A 202 -40.98 -5.38 21.58
N MET A 203 -41.24 -5.95 22.76
CA MET A 203 -42.22 -7.02 22.95
C MET A 203 -43.61 -6.47 22.73
#